data_AF-A0A512HW51-F1
#
_entry.id   AF-A0A512HW51-F1
#
_cell.length_a   1.000
_cell.length_b   1.000
_cell.length_c   1.000
_cell.angle_alpha   90.00
_cell.angle_beta   90.00
_cell.angle_gamma   90.00
#
_symmetry.space_group_name_H-M   'P 1'
#
loop_
_entity.id
_entity.type
_entity.pdbx_description
1 polymer ?
#
loop_
_entity_poly.entity_id
_entity_poly.type
_entity_poly.pdbx_seq_one_letter_code
_entity_poly.pdbx_strand_id
1 'polypeptide(L)' 'MAFRHRREYDESVPRALHSAREAYDDAIAQYEQAMADARRAWAAALASAIDAGMSYQEIADEVGVSHTSISRAIKQYGSD' A
#
# COMPACT_ATOMS: atom_id res chain seq x y z
N MET A 1 -51.33 -5.28 3.37
CA MET A 1 -50.76 -4.71 4.62
C MET A 1 -49.30 -4.37 4.36
N ALA A 2 -48.96 -3.09 4.30
CA ALA A 2 -47.57 -2.67 4.13
C ALA A 2 -46.92 -2.61 5.52
N PHE A 3 -46.13 -3.61 5.88
CA PHE A 3 -45.26 -3.53 7.04
C PHE A 3 -44.14 -2.54 6.73
N ARG A 4 -44.41 -1.23 6.88
CA ARG A 4 -43.35 -0.24 7.07
C ARG A 4 -42.77 -0.51 8.46
N HIS A 5 -41.73 -1.34 8.53
CA HIS A 5 -40.89 -1.41 9.72
C HIS A 5 -40.43 0.01 10.04
N ARG A 6 -40.95 0.58 11.13
CA ARG A 6 -40.50 1.86 11.66
C ARG A 6 -39.04 1.65 12.08
N ARG A 7 -38.10 2.44 11.57
CA ARG A 7 -36.70 2.37 12.00
C ARG A 7 -36.67 2.55 13.53
N GLU A 8 -36.14 1.55 14.24
CA GLU A 8 -36.04 1.56 15.72
C GLU A 8 -34.87 2.42 16.20
N TYR A 9 -34.05 2.92 15.28
CA TYR A 9 -32.87 3.73 15.54
C TYR A 9 -33.08 5.17 15.05
N ASP A 10 -32.46 6.12 15.75
CA ASP A 10 -32.44 7.53 15.37
C ASP A 10 -31.35 7.82 14.30
N GLU A 11 -31.20 9.08 13.92
CA GLU A 11 -30.23 9.51 12.91
C GLU A 11 -28.77 9.34 13.35
N SER A 12 -28.49 9.10 14.63
CA SER A 12 -27.13 8.88 15.12
C SER A 12 -26.54 7.59 14.56
N VAL A 13 -27.36 6.55 14.38
CA VAL A 13 -26.90 5.25 13.89
C VAL A 13 -26.45 5.31 12.43
N PRO A 14 -27.26 5.80 11.46
CA PRO A 14 -26.79 6.00 10.09
C PRO A 14 -25.58 6.93 10.01
N ARG A 15 -25.54 8.01 10.81
CA ARG A 15 -24.41 8.94 10.83
C ARG A 15 -23.13 8.25 11.28
N ALA A 16 -23.19 7.46 12.36
CA ALA A 16 -22.05 6.71 12.85
C ALA A 16 -21.55 5.69 11.80
N LEU A 17 -22.45 5.03 11.07
CA LEU A 17 -22.08 4.12 9.99
C LEU A 17 -21.37 4.85 8.83
N HIS A 18 -21.87 6.02 8.43
CA HIS A 18 -21.21 6.82 7.41
C HIS A 18 -19.82 7.29 7.85
N SER A 19 -19.71 7.84 9.06
CA SER A 19 -18.41 8.26 9.61
C SER A 19 -17.43 7.10 9.76
N ALA A 20 -17.89 5.92 10.17
CA ALA A 20 -17.05 4.72 10.24
C ALA A 20 -16.58 4.27 8.86
N ARG A 21 -17.42 4.39 7.82
CA ARG A 21 -17.04 4.07 6.44
C ARG A 21 -16.01 5.06 5.91
N GLU A 22 -16.21 6.35 6.11
CA GLU A 22 -15.27 7.40 5.72
C GLU A 22 -13.90 7.17 6.38
N ALA A 23 -13.87 6.92 7.69
CA ALA A 23 -12.64 6.64 8.42
C ALA A 23 -11.92 5.37 7.91
N TYR A 24 -12.68 4.33 7.54
CA TYR A 24 -12.12 3.13 6.94
C TYR A 24 -11.49 3.43 5.57
N ASP A 25 -12.19 4.18 4.71
CA ASP A 25 -11.71 4.54 3.38
C ASP A 25 -10.45 5.41 3.46
N ASP A 26 -10.41 6.37 4.39
CA ASP A 26 -9.23 7.19 4.65
C ASP A 26 -8.03 6.35 5.12
N ALA A 27 -8.27 5.37 6.00
CA ALA A 27 -7.22 4.48 6.48
C ALA A 27 -6.65 3.60 5.35
N ILE A 28 -7.51 3.11 4.45
CA ILE A 28 -7.08 2.36 3.27
C ILE A 28 -6.24 3.25 2.35
N ALA A 29 -6.70 4.47 2.06
CA ALA A 29 -5.95 5.41 1.20
C ALA A 29 -4.57 5.74 1.78
N GLN A 30 -4.47 5.99 3.09
CA GLN A 30 -3.20 6.22 3.77
C GLN A 30 -2.27 5.00 3.70
N TYR A 31 -2.82 3.81 3.91
CA TYR A 31 -2.05 2.56 3.80
C TYR A 31 -1.53 2.35 2.38
N GLU A 32 -2.36 2.55 1.36
CA GLU A 32 -1.97 2.42 -0.04
C GLU A 32 -0.85 3.39 -0.42
N GLN A 33 -0.95 4.64 0.04
CA GLN A 33 0.07 5.66 -0.15
C GLN A 33 1.38 5.28 0.54
N ALA A 34 1.33 4.90 1.83
CA ALA A 34 2.52 4.47 2.57
C ALA A 34 3.21 3.26 1.93
N MET A 35 2.43 2.30 1.41
CA MET A 35 2.95 1.15 0.69
C MET A 35 3.57 1.54 -0.66
N ALA A 36 3.00 2.51 -1.38
CA ALA A 36 3.58 3.03 -2.61
C ALA A 36 4.93 3.71 -2.34
N ASP A 37 5.01 4.55 -1.30
CA ASP A 37 6.23 5.26 -0.92
C ASP A 37 7.33 4.29 -0.48
N ALA A 38 6.99 3.29 0.34
CA ALA A 38 7.92 2.24 0.75
C ALA A 38 8.49 1.45 -0.46
N ARG A 39 7.64 1.14 -1.46
CA ARG A 39 8.09 0.45 -2.68
C ARG A 39 9.04 1.30 -3.52
N ARG A 40 8.77 2.61 -3.67
CA ARG A 40 9.67 3.55 -4.36
C ARG A 40 11.00 3.67 -3.63
N ALA A 41 10.97 3.85 -2.31
CA ALA A 41 12.17 3.94 -1.49
C ALA A 41 13.04 2.68 -1.62
N TRP A 42 12.41 1.50 -1.60
CA TRP A 42 13.12 0.24 -1.80
C TRP A 42 13.74 0.15 -3.20
N ALA A 43 12.99 0.48 -4.26
CA ALA A 43 13.52 0.48 -5.62
C ALA A 43 14.70 1.45 -5.80
N ALA A 44 14.63 2.65 -5.21
CA ALA A 44 15.71 3.62 -5.21
C ALA A 44 16.97 3.10 -4.49
N ALA A 45 16.80 2.43 -3.35
CA ALA A 45 17.92 1.81 -2.63
C ALA A 45 18.59 0.69 -3.46
N LEU A 46 17.79 -0.14 -4.14
CA LEU A 46 18.31 -1.18 -5.03
C LEU A 46 19.08 -0.58 -6.22
N ALA A 47 18.56 0.48 -6.83
CA ALA A 47 19.24 1.19 -7.91
C ALA A 47 20.58 1.78 -7.43
N SER A 48 20.58 2.44 -6.26
CA SER A 48 21.80 2.98 -5.66
C SER A 48 22.85 1.91 -5.35
N ALA A 49 22.44 0.70 -4.96
CA ALA A 49 23.36 -0.42 -4.73
C ALA A 49 24.03 -0.88 -6.04
N ILE A 50 23.26 -0.92 -7.14
CA ILE A 50 23.77 -1.24 -8.48
C ILE A 50 24.74 -0.14 -8.95
N ASP A 51 24.39 1.13 -8.76
CA ASP A 51 25.25 2.27 -9.11
C ASP A 51 26.55 2.27 -8.30
N ALA A 52 26.52 1.75 -7.07
CA ALA A 52 27.70 1.52 -6.24
C ALA A 52 28.54 0.29 -6.68
N GLY A 53 28.07 -0.46 -7.67
CA GLY A 53 28.78 -1.58 -8.27
C GLY A 53 28.40 -2.96 -7.74
N MET A 54 27.38 -3.08 -6.88
CA MET A 54 26.89 -4.40 -6.46
C MET A 54 26.20 -5.12 -7.61
N SER A 55 26.51 -6.40 -7.77
CA SER A 55 25.77 -7.27 -8.68
C SER A 55 24.38 -7.61 -8.11
N TYR A 56 23.45 -7.97 -8.99
CA TYR A 56 22.13 -8.44 -8.58
C TYR A 56 22.18 -9.64 -7.62
N GLN A 57 23.20 -10.49 -7.74
CA GLN A 57 23.40 -11.67 -6.89
C GLN A 57 23.80 -11.28 -5.48
N GLU A 58 24.77 -10.36 -5.35
CA GLU A 58 25.18 -9.85 -4.04
C GLU A 58 24.00 -9.14 -3.34
N ILE A 59 23.21 -8.36 -4.08
CA ILE A 59 22.02 -7.72 -3.53
C ILE A 59 20.98 -8.76 -3.08
N ALA A 60 20.71 -9.78 -3.92
CA ALA A 60 19.77 -10.84 -3.59
C ALA A 60 20.15 -11.62 -2.34
N ASP A 61 21.43 -11.95 -2.21
CA ASP A 61 21.98 -12.66 -1.06
C ASP A 61 21.94 -11.80 0.21
N GLU A 62 22.20 -10.49 0.09
CA GLU A 62 22.18 -9.55 1.21
C GLU A 62 20.76 -9.33 1.78
N VAL A 63 19.78 -9.09 0.91
CA VAL A 63 18.40 -8.74 1.36
C VAL A 63 17.44 -9.93 1.39
N GLY A 64 17.88 -11.12 0.99
CA GLY A 64 17.11 -12.36 1.09
C GLY A 64 15.91 -12.46 0.15
N VAL A 65 15.97 -11.82 -1.02
CA VAL A 65 14.90 -11.90 -2.04
C VAL A 65 15.44 -12.34 -3.40
N SER A 66 14.55 -12.83 -4.27
CA SER A 66 14.95 -13.28 -5.60
C SER A 66 15.38 -12.13 -6.53
N HIS A 67 16.27 -12.42 -7.48
CA HIS A 67 16.62 -11.52 -8.59
C HIS A 67 15.39 -10.97 -9.33
N THR A 68 14.39 -11.84 -9.55
CA THR A 68 13.14 -11.46 -10.22
C THR A 68 12.36 -10.42 -9.44
N SER A 69 12.40 -10.47 -8.10
CA SER A 69 11.78 -9.47 -7.23
C SER A 69 12.50 -8.14 -7.30
N ILE A 70 13.84 -8.14 -7.25
CA ILE A 70 14.69 -6.96 -7.38
C ILE A 70 14.46 -6.28 -8.74
N SER A 71 14.55 -7.05 -9.84
CA SER A 71 14.35 -6.55 -11.20
C SER A 71 12.95 -5.96 -11.39
N ARG A 72 11.92 -6.63 -10.88
CA ARG A 72 10.54 -6.10 -10.93
C ARG A 72 10.41 -4.79 -10.16
N ALA A 73 11.00 -4.69 -8.97
CA ALA A 73 10.94 -3.50 -8.14
C ALA A 73 11.57 -2.29 -8.83
N ILE A 74 12.77 -2.45 -9.37
CA ILE A 74 13.46 -1.39 -10.13
C ILE A 74 12.68 -1.01 -11.39
N LYS A 75 12.18 -1.99 -12.16
CA LYS A 75 11.42 -1.69 -13.37
C LYS A 75 10.12 -0.94 -13.10
N GLN A 76 9.46 -1.25 -11.99
CA GLN A 76 8.14 -0.71 -11.68
C GLN A 76 8.20 0.65 -10.96
N TYR A 77 9.27 0.92 -10.22
CA TYR A 77 9.36 2.10 -9.33
C TYR A 77 10.72 2.81 -9.35
N GLY A 78 11.71 2.31 -10.09
CA GLY A 78 13.07 2.86 -10.17
C GLY A 78 13.35 3.72 -11.40
N SER A 79 12.34 3.97 -12.25
CA SER A 79 12.43 4.94 -13.36
C SER A 79 11.58 6.16 -13.02
N ASP A 80 12.21 7.14 -12.38
CA ASP A 80 11.78 8.56 -12.36
C ASP A 80 12.71 9.34 -13.30
#